data_AF-A0A8T2TVP5-F1
#
_entry.id   AF-A0A8T2TVP5-F1
#
_cell.length_a   1.000
_cell.length_b   1.000
_cell.length_c   1.000
_cell.angle_alpha   90.00
_cell.angle_beta   90.00
_cell.angle_gamma   90.00
#
_symmetry.space_group_name_H-M   'P 1'
#
loop_
_entity.id
_entity.type
_entity.pdbx_description
1 polymer ?
#
loop_
_entity_poly.entity_id
_entity_poly.type
_entity_poly.pdbx_seq_one_letter_code
_entity_poly.pdbx_strand_id
1 'polypeptide(L)'
;MEGHGLMDADIFGKSDPYAIIYCQKESQKSKVIDGTTHPLWNQSFTFNVDSEITDIFVKLFDKDDLGADDPLGSFVVPLNKVFTEGHVPPTRYKVTGPLGQPQGEVSLALKFTPWC
;
A
#
# COMPACT_ATOMS: atom_id res chain seq x y z
N MET A 1 -5.52 -6.46 2.09
CA MET A 1 -4.95 -5.52 1.12
C MET A 1 -4.95 -6.18 -0.24
N GLU A 2 -5.43 -5.47 -1.27
CA GLU A 2 -5.56 -5.97 -2.65
C GLU A 2 -5.22 -4.86 -3.64
N GLY A 3 -4.56 -5.18 -4.76
CA GLY A 3 -4.28 -4.27 -5.87
C GLY A 3 -5.25 -4.49 -7.04
N HIS A 4 -5.58 -3.42 -7.75
CA HIS A 4 -6.51 -3.44 -8.87
C HIS A 4 -5.95 -2.65 -10.06
N GLY A 5 -5.54 -3.37 -11.10
CA GLY A 5 -5.13 -2.77 -12.37
C GLY A 5 -3.89 -1.89 -12.22
N LEU A 6 -2.90 -2.38 -11.47
CA LEU A 6 -1.62 -1.70 -11.35
C LEU A 6 -0.93 -1.67 -12.73
N MET A 7 -0.30 -0.56 -13.07
CA MET A 7 0.42 -0.47 -14.34
C MET A 7 1.68 -1.35 -14.29
N ASP A 8 1.92 -2.10 -15.35
CA ASP A 8 3.15 -2.89 -15.52
C ASP A 8 4.35 -1.94 -15.56
N ALA A 9 5.38 -2.22 -14.76
CA ALA A 9 6.68 -1.56 -14.90
C ALA A 9 7.60 -2.30 -15.88
N ASP A 10 7.40 -3.61 -16.04
CA ASP A 10 8.25 -4.44 -16.88
C ASP A 10 7.92 -4.37 -18.38
N ILE A 11 8.95 -4.11 -19.19
CA ILE A 11 8.87 -4.19 -20.65
C ILE A 11 8.84 -5.66 -21.13
N PHE A 12 9.43 -6.58 -20.34
CA PHE A 12 9.55 -8.01 -20.63
C PHE A 12 9.23 -8.85 -19.40
N GLY A 13 7.97 -8.91 -19.01
CA GLY A 13 7.55 -9.64 -17.82
C GLY A 13 6.13 -9.29 -17.44
N LYS A 14 5.71 -9.74 -16.27
CA LYS A 14 4.56 -9.19 -15.56
C LYS A 14 5.11 -8.76 -14.20
N SER A 15 4.74 -7.57 -13.74
CA SER A 15 5.18 -7.07 -12.44
C SER A 15 4.98 -8.07 -11.29
N ASP A 16 5.92 -8.05 -10.36
CA ASP A 16 6.00 -8.72 -9.07
C ASP A 16 5.76 -7.70 -7.91
N PRO A 17 4.55 -7.15 -7.76
CA PRO A 17 4.32 -6.01 -6.87
C PRO A 17 4.39 -6.35 -5.37
N TYR A 18 4.98 -5.43 -4.61
CA TYR A 18 4.88 -5.37 -3.16
C TYR A 18 4.65 -3.94 -2.66
N ALA A 19 4.18 -3.82 -1.43
CA ALA A 19 3.97 -2.54 -0.77
C ALA A 19 4.84 -2.37 0.47
N ILE A 20 5.24 -1.13 0.75
CA ILE A 20 5.83 -0.71 2.02
C ILE A 20 4.88 0.32 2.64
N ILE A 21 4.41 0.00 3.83
CA ILE A 21 3.53 0.86 4.63
C ILE A 21 4.42 1.59 5.64
N TYR A 22 4.39 2.91 5.59
CA TYR A 22 5.10 3.80 6.51
C TYR A 22 4.10 4.41 7.49
N CYS A 23 4.38 4.26 8.77
CA CYS A 23 3.60 4.80 9.85
C CYS A 23 4.55 5.45 10.86
N GLN A 24 4.57 6.79 10.91
CA GLN A 24 5.54 7.57 11.68
C GLN A 24 7.00 7.14 11.40
N LYS A 25 7.67 6.52 12.37
CA LYS A 25 9.07 6.06 12.28
C LYS A 25 9.19 4.58 11.93
N GLU A 26 8.08 3.86 11.89
CA GLU A 26 8.04 2.43 11.58
C GLU A 26 7.62 2.21 10.12
N SER A 27 8.09 1.09 9.56
CA SER A 27 7.59 0.61 8.28
C SER A 27 7.50 -0.90 8.25
N GLN A 28 6.53 -1.42 7.50
CA GLN A 28 6.37 -2.85 7.28
C GLN A 28 6.20 -3.11 5.78
N LYS A 29 6.89 -4.14 5.28
CA LYS A 29 6.87 -4.56 3.89
C LYS A 29 5.94 -5.76 3.71
N SER A 30 5.12 -5.74 2.66
CA SER A 30 4.29 -6.88 2.26
C SER A 30 5.14 -7.98 1.62
N LYS A 31 4.50 -9.14 1.40
CA LYS A 31 4.98 -10.13 0.46
C LYS A 31 5.02 -9.53 -0.94
N VAL A 32 5.95 -10.06 -1.74
CA VAL A 32 5.96 -9.94 -3.19
C VAL A 32 4.94 -10.93 -3.73
N ILE A 33 4.17 -10.52 -4.74
CA ILE A 33 3.19 -11.38 -5.41
C ILE A 33 3.59 -11.43 -6.88
N ASP A 34 4.04 -12.59 -7.32
CA ASP A 34 4.70 -12.70 -8.62
C ASP A 34 3.70 -12.65 -9.79
N GLY A 35 4.10 -11.96 -10.86
CA GLY A 35 3.51 -12.02 -12.20
C GLY A 35 2.07 -11.52 -12.31
N THR A 36 1.74 -10.42 -11.63
CA THR A 36 0.37 -9.90 -11.61
C THR A 36 0.27 -8.38 -11.42
N THR A 37 -0.64 -7.76 -12.17
CA THR A 37 -1.10 -6.38 -11.97
C THR A 37 -2.30 -6.27 -11.01
N HIS A 38 -2.76 -7.39 -10.48
CA HIS A 38 -3.87 -7.49 -9.52
C HIS A 38 -3.44 -8.32 -8.29
N PRO A 39 -2.45 -7.86 -7.52
CA PRO A 39 -1.92 -8.63 -6.40
C PRO A 39 -2.95 -8.78 -5.27
N LEU A 40 -3.12 -10.01 -4.82
CA LEU A 40 -3.90 -10.34 -3.63
C LEU A 40 -2.95 -10.60 -2.47
N TRP A 41 -2.48 -9.52 -1.82
CA TRP A 41 -1.58 -9.68 -0.68
C TRP A 41 -2.28 -10.39 0.49
N ASN A 42 -3.53 -10.04 0.79
CA ASN A 42 -4.29 -10.63 1.92
C ASN A 42 -3.54 -10.59 3.26
N GLN A 43 -2.68 -9.57 3.44
CA GLN A 43 -1.92 -9.35 4.65
C GLN A 43 -2.51 -8.23 5.51
N SER A 44 -2.27 -8.35 6.81
CA SER A 44 -2.55 -7.34 7.82
C SER A 44 -1.25 -6.83 8.41
N PHE A 45 -1.21 -5.53 8.70
CA PHE A 45 -0.07 -4.85 9.32
C PHE A 45 -0.58 -4.14 10.57
N THR A 46 0.17 -4.22 11.65
CA THR A 46 -0.20 -3.61 12.94
C THR A 46 0.87 -2.61 13.33
N PHE A 47 0.46 -1.37 13.58
CA PHE A 47 1.34 -0.30 14.04
C PHE A 47 0.83 0.25 15.35
N ASN A 48 1.76 0.59 16.24
CA ASN A 48 1.45 1.43 17.39
C ASN A 48 1.52 2.87 16.92
N VAL A 49 0.48 3.64 17.21
CA VAL A 49 0.35 5.00 16.70
C VAL A 49 0.07 5.97 17.84
N ASP A 50 0.73 7.12 17.82
CA ASP A 50 0.49 8.18 18.80
C ASP A 50 -0.78 8.97 18.44
N SER A 51 -1.32 9.75 19.39
CA SER A 51 -2.56 10.52 19.16
C SER A 51 -2.45 11.62 18.09
N GLU A 52 -1.24 11.97 17.66
CA GLU A 52 -0.99 13.06 16.71
C GLU A 52 -0.92 12.60 15.25
N ILE A 53 -0.89 11.29 14.97
CA ILE A 53 -0.84 10.82 13.58
C ILE A 53 -2.15 11.13 12.85
N THR A 54 -2.06 11.49 11.57
CA THR A 54 -3.24 11.82 10.76
C THR A 54 -3.38 10.94 9.53
N ASP A 55 -2.28 10.36 9.06
CA ASP A 55 -2.22 9.49 7.90
C ASP A 55 -1.10 8.44 7.98
N ILE A 56 -1.18 7.45 7.10
CA ILE A 56 -0.05 6.59 6.73
C ILE A 56 0.27 6.77 5.25
N PHE A 57 1.52 6.49 4.91
CA PHE A 57 1.99 6.54 3.53
C PHE A 57 2.27 5.13 3.01
N VAL A 58 1.79 4.82 1.81
CA VAL A 58 2.01 3.52 1.18
C VAL A 58 2.76 3.73 -0.13
N LYS A 59 3.89 3.05 -0.27
CA LYS A 59 4.64 2.95 -1.54
C LYS A 59 4.50 1.56 -2.11
N LEU A 60 4.36 1.47 -3.43
CA LEU A 60 4.36 0.25 -4.20
C LEU A 60 5.62 0.17 -5.05
N PHE A 61 6.15 -1.03 -5.15
CA PHE A 61 7.34 -1.35 -5.91
C PHE A 61 7.13 -2.64 -6.68
N ASP A 62 7.81 -2.74 -7.81
CA ASP A 62 8.00 -3.96 -8.57
C ASP A 62 9.29 -4.65 -8.11
N LYS A 63 9.27 -5.96 -7.91
CA LYS A 63 10.46 -6.69 -7.46
C LYS A 63 11.26 -7.11 -8.68
N ASP A 64 12.46 -6.53 -8.83
CA ASP A 64 13.41 -6.98 -9.84
C ASP A 64 14.43 -7.97 -9.27
N ASP A 65 14.66 -9.06 -9.99
CA ASP A 65 15.72 -10.01 -9.65
C ASP A 65 17.12 -9.46 -9.92
N LEU A 66 17.23 -8.56 -10.92
CA LEU A 66 18.49 -7.99 -11.38
C LEU A 66 18.44 -6.46 -11.36
N GLY A 67 18.71 -5.87 -10.19
CA GLY A 67 18.83 -4.42 -10.07
C GLY A 67 18.15 -3.87 -8.84
N ALA A 68 17.80 -2.60 -8.91
CA ALA A 68 16.97 -1.95 -7.91
C ALA A 68 15.50 -2.12 -8.31
N ASP A 69 14.66 -2.40 -7.32
CA ASP A 69 13.21 -2.52 -7.47
C ASP A 69 12.57 -1.24 -8.05
N ASP A 70 11.77 -1.37 -9.10
CA ASP A 70 11.13 -0.23 -9.76
C ASP A 70 9.95 0.37 -8.97
N PRO A 71 9.85 1.70 -8.81
CA PRO A 71 8.75 2.33 -8.10
C PRO A 71 7.47 2.34 -8.94
N LEU A 72 6.46 1.59 -8.51
CA LEU A 72 5.14 1.55 -9.17
C LEU A 72 4.31 2.80 -8.86
N GLY A 73 4.40 3.30 -7.63
CA GLY A 73 3.70 4.51 -7.22
C GLY A 73 3.42 4.57 -5.73
N SER A 74 2.59 5.51 -5.31
CA SER A 74 2.30 5.72 -3.90
C SER A 74 0.95 6.39 -3.68
N PHE A 75 0.46 6.30 -2.44
CA PHE A 75 -0.75 6.97 -1.98
C PHE A 75 -0.73 7.22 -0.47
N VAL A 76 -1.56 8.16 -0.03
CA VAL A 76 -1.76 8.52 1.38
C VAL A 76 -3.10 7.96 1.86
N VAL A 77 -3.12 7.43 3.08
CA VAL A 77 -4.33 6.89 3.71
C VAL A 77 -4.64 7.70 4.97
N PRO A 78 -5.69 8.54 4.96
CA PRO A 78 -6.13 9.28 6.14
C PRO A 78 -6.64 8.33 7.23
N LEU A 79 -6.21 8.56 8.48
CA LEU A 79 -6.60 7.76 9.64
C LEU A 79 -7.75 8.37 10.45
N ASN A 80 -8.10 9.63 10.20
CA ASN A 80 -9.17 10.33 10.91
C ASN A 80 -10.47 9.51 10.99
N LYS A 81 -10.87 8.88 9.88
CA LYS A 81 -12.09 8.07 9.80
C LYS A 81 -12.01 6.82 10.67
N VAL A 82 -10.87 6.12 10.67
CA VAL A 82 -10.71 4.90 11.49
C VAL A 82 -10.60 5.23 12.98
N PHE A 83 -10.04 6.38 13.34
CA PHE A 83 -10.03 6.82 14.74
C PHE A 83 -11.42 7.19 15.26
N THR A 84 -12.29 7.74 14.42
CA THR A 84 -13.67 8.07 14.83
C THR A 84 -14.62 6.87 14.77
N GLU A 85 -14.49 6.01 13.76
CA GLU A 85 -15.43 4.90 13.51
C GLU A 85 -14.94 3.56 14.07
N GLY A 86 -13.67 3.46 14.49
CA GLY A 86 -13.01 2.23 14.95
C GLY A 86 -12.68 1.25 13.82
N HIS A 87 -13.39 1.31 12.70
CA HIS A 87 -13.18 0.44 11.55
C HIS A 87 -13.57 1.15 10.24
N VAL A 88 -12.75 0.98 9.21
CA VAL A 88 -13.04 1.40 7.84
C VAL A 88 -13.02 0.16 6.96
N PRO A 89 -14.12 -0.16 6.24
CA PRO A 89 -14.16 -1.32 5.35
C PRO A 89 -13.18 -1.16 4.18
N PRO A 90 -12.92 -2.22 3.39
CA PRO A 90 -12.09 -2.14 2.20
C PRO A 90 -12.46 -0.94 1.32
N THR A 91 -11.55 0.03 1.25
CA THR A 91 -11.70 1.29 0.51
C THR A 91 -10.58 1.40 -0.51
N ARG A 92 -10.91 1.87 -1.72
CA ARG A 92 -9.98 2.03 -2.84
C ARG A 92 -9.22 3.35 -2.73
N TYR A 93 -7.91 3.27 -2.84
CA TYR A 93 -7.00 4.41 -2.91
C TYR A 93 -6.32 4.41 -4.27
N LYS A 94 -6.33 5.56 -4.95
CA LYS A 94 -5.67 5.73 -6.24
C LYS A 94 -4.17 5.76 -6.05
N VAL A 95 -3.46 4.97 -6.84
CA VAL A 95 -2.00 4.96 -6.86
C VAL A 95 -1.52 6.02 -7.85
N THR A 96 -0.62 6.88 -7.38
CA THR A 96 0.02 7.91 -8.21
C THR A 96 1.47 7.50 -8.46
N GLY A 97 1.85 7.41 -9.73
CA GLY A 97 3.19 7.07 -10.17
C GLY A 97 4.20 8.19 -9.95
N PRO A 98 5.49 7.91 -10.18
CA PRO A 98 6.57 8.89 -9.94
C PRO A 98 6.44 10.20 -10.73
N LEU A 99 5.78 10.18 -11.90
CA LEU A 99 5.55 11.36 -12.74
C LEU A 99 4.14 11.95 -12.57
N GLY A 100 3.40 11.51 -11.55
CA GLY A 100 2.03 11.99 -11.26
C GLY A 100 0.93 11.28 -12.05
N GLN A 101 1.28 10.28 -12.87
CA GLN A 101 0.31 9.51 -13.66
C GLN A 101 -0.48 8.52 -12.79
N PRO A 102 -1.75 8.21 -13.12
CA PRO A 102 -2.50 7.15 -12.44
C PRO A 102 -1.89 5.77 -12.70
N GLN A 103 -1.71 4.97 -11.64
CA GLN A 103 -1.08 3.64 -11.68
C GLN A 103 -2.00 2.54 -11.12
N GLY A 104 -3.31 2.72 -11.26
CA GLY A 104 -4.32 1.81 -10.71
C GLY A 104 -4.76 2.18 -9.29
N GLU A 105 -5.27 1.18 -8.56
CA GLU A 105 -5.83 1.36 -7.22
C GLU A 105 -5.42 0.26 -6.26
N VAL A 106 -5.41 0.55 -4.97
CA VAL A 106 -5.24 -0.42 -3.88
C VAL A 106 -6.41 -0.34 -2.91
N SER A 107 -6.98 -1.48 -2.57
CA SER A 107 -8.00 -1.61 -1.53
C SER A 107 -7.39 -1.95 -0.17
N LEU A 108 -7.71 -1.13 0.83
CA LEU A 108 -7.32 -1.31 2.23
C LEU A 108 -8.51 -1.22 3.16
N ALA A 109 -8.57 -2.11 4.15
CA ALA A 109 -9.43 -1.96 5.32
C ALA A 109 -8.56 -1.50 6.49
N LEU A 110 -9.13 -0.69 7.38
CA LEU A 110 -8.45 -0.17 8.56
C LEU A 110 -9.24 -0.57 9.81
N LYS A 111 -8.53 -0.89 10.88
CA LYS A 111 -9.13 -1.11 12.20
C LYS A 111 -8.27 -0.41 13.24
N PHE A 112 -8.90 0.36 14.12
CA PHE A 112 -8.27 0.99 15.26
C PHE A 112 -8.69 0.28 16.54
N THR A 113 -7.73 0.00 17.41
CA THR A 113 -7.97 -0.61 18.72
C THR A 113 -7.35 0.30 19.77
N PRO A 114 -8.12 1.06 20.55
CA PRO A 114 -7.58 1.91 21.60
C PRO A 114 -6.97 1.05 22.71
N TRP A 115 -5.83 1.49 23.25
CA TRP A 115 -5.26 0.89 24.46
C TRP A 115 -6.20 1.21 25.64
N CYS A 116 -6.66 0.18 26.32
CA CYS A 116 -7.46 0.30 27.55
C CYS A 116 -6.55 0.50 28.76
#